data_AF-A0AAV7SXI7-F1
#
_entry.id   AF-A0AAV7SXI7-F1
#
_cell.length_a   1.000
_cell.length_b   1.000
_cell.length_c   1.000
_cell.angle_alpha   90.00
_cell.angle_beta   90.00
_cell.angle_gamma   90.00
#
_symmetry.space_group_name_H-M   'P 1'
#
loop_
_entity.id
_entity.type
_entity.pdbx_description
1 polymer ?
#
loop_
_entity_poly.entity_id
_entity_poly.type
_entity_poly.pdbx_seq_one_letter_code
_entity_poly.pdbx_strand_id
1 'polypeptide(L)'
;MKWLDMTVHWEKTMSRRYKKVKLLCRKGIPSSWRARCWPLLCGAQAAMDRNPLKYQELDRAAGDPQWIETIEKDIHRQFPFHEMFLSPDGHGQQGLLRILKAYTVYRPEEGYCQAQGPIAAMLLMQMPAEQAFWCLVQICERYLPGYYSPEMEAVQLDGEVFVALLKKVCPAVYKHLKKHGVGPLLYVTEWFLCLFTRTLPFPTVLRIWDAFLSEGVKVLFRTGLVLIRLALGSSEKLKQCGGILETLEKMRSIPSQLLQEEVFMTEVHNLAVSDRDIQRTCLAQLAKMKKSRPEFKYHPGARLPGAKAVFDDQQLRQVRWHDNDVLPPAGFSIPTIVVEEVTTHKTKEERKREREELKEQCKRDAALQQEIKRREGEAKKANKKPTTRGKTFHFQRKPQAPAVEDQKGNGGSLKRYSVPY
;
A
#
# COMPACT_ATOMS: atom_id res chain seq x y z
N MET A 1 18.79 -14.07 7.83
CA MET A 1 19.74 -12.96 8.10
C MET A 1 19.72 -11.82 7.07
N LYS A 2 20.16 -11.96 5.81
CA LYS A 2 20.41 -10.81 4.88
C LYS A 2 19.27 -9.76 4.77
N TRP A 3 18.00 -10.18 4.69
CA TRP A 3 16.85 -9.26 4.64
C TRP A 3 16.53 -8.57 5.98
N LEU A 4 16.88 -9.16 7.12
CA LEU A 4 16.59 -8.60 8.45
C LEU A 4 17.38 -7.30 8.68
N ASP A 5 18.72 -7.35 8.61
CA ASP A 5 19.57 -6.15 8.71
C ASP A 5 19.13 -5.06 7.74
N MET A 6 18.83 -5.43 6.49
CA MET A 6 18.44 -4.49 5.45
C MET A 6 17.10 -3.80 5.72
N THR A 7 16.13 -4.48 6.34
CA THR A 7 14.78 -3.94 6.65
C THR A 7 14.64 -3.44 8.08
N VAL A 8 15.65 -3.61 8.94
CA VAL A 8 15.78 -2.87 10.20
C VAL A 8 16.46 -1.52 9.91
N HIS A 9 17.56 -1.53 9.16
CA HIS A 9 18.30 -0.32 8.79
C HIS A 9 17.88 0.20 7.40
N TRP A 10 16.58 0.43 7.16
CA TRP A 10 16.07 0.69 5.81
C TRP A 10 16.65 1.94 5.15
N GLU A 11 16.65 3.09 5.82
CA GLU A 11 17.16 4.35 5.26
C GLU A 11 18.65 4.24 4.88
N LYS A 12 19.48 3.79 5.83
CA LYS A 12 20.91 3.49 5.62
C LYS A 12 21.13 2.48 4.48
N THR A 13 20.19 1.56 4.27
CA THR A 13 20.21 0.56 3.19
C THR A 13 19.80 1.14 1.85
N MET A 14 18.82 2.04 1.78
CA MET A 14 18.42 2.70 0.53
C MET A 14 19.44 3.75 0.10
N SER A 15 19.96 4.55 1.03
CA SER A 15 20.99 5.57 0.73
C SER A 15 22.34 4.96 0.35
N ARG A 16 22.80 3.88 1.00
CA ARG A 16 24.15 3.30 0.76
C ARG A 16 24.18 1.96 0.03
N ARG A 17 23.08 1.20 0.00
CA ARG A 17 23.04 -0.21 -0.46
C ARG A 17 21.95 -0.53 -1.49
N TYR A 18 21.26 0.45 -2.08
CA TYR A 18 20.16 0.21 -3.04
C TYR A 18 20.51 -0.73 -4.20
N LYS A 19 21.73 -0.68 -4.76
CA LYS A 19 22.19 -1.65 -5.80
C LYS A 19 22.07 -3.12 -5.33
N LYS A 20 22.28 -3.38 -4.03
CA LYS A 20 22.13 -4.69 -3.39
C LYS A 20 20.65 -5.04 -3.12
N VAL A 21 19.82 -4.06 -2.72
CA VAL A 21 18.36 -4.22 -2.61
C VAL A 21 17.79 -4.71 -3.94
N LYS A 22 18.04 -3.95 -5.01
CA LYS A 22 17.61 -4.28 -6.38
C LYS A 22 18.08 -5.67 -6.82
N LEU A 23 19.35 -6.03 -6.59
CA LEU A 23 19.86 -7.37 -6.93
C LEU A 23 19.14 -8.50 -6.17
N LEU A 24 18.77 -8.29 -4.90
CA LEU A 24 18.04 -9.29 -4.13
C LEU A 24 16.56 -9.37 -4.57
N CYS A 25 15.90 -8.25 -4.87
CA CYS A 25 14.57 -8.26 -5.49
C CYS A 25 14.58 -8.99 -6.85
N ARG A 26 15.63 -8.79 -7.67
CA ARG A 26 15.81 -9.54 -8.93
C ARG A 26 15.95 -11.04 -8.71
N LYS A 27 16.55 -11.50 -7.61
CA LYS A 27 16.69 -12.92 -7.26
C LYS A 27 15.45 -13.53 -6.60
N GLY A 28 14.70 -12.73 -5.84
CA GLY A 28 13.47 -13.16 -5.15
C GLY A 28 13.44 -12.71 -3.70
N ILE A 29 12.31 -12.15 -3.30
CA ILE A 29 11.96 -11.97 -1.89
C ILE A 29 11.23 -13.26 -1.46
N PRO A 30 11.74 -14.01 -0.46
CA PRO A 30 11.04 -15.19 0.05
C PRO A 30 9.68 -14.79 0.61
N SER A 31 8.66 -15.63 0.49
CA SER A 31 7.26 -15.26 0.82
C SER A 31 7.09 -14.67 2.22
N SER A 32 7.75 -15.26 3.23
CA SER A 32 7.76 -14.78 4.63
C SER A 32 8.40 -13.40 4.85
N TRP A 33 9.04 -12.82 3.83
CA TRP A 33 9.63 -11.47 3.87
C TRP A 33 8.84 -10.44 3.06
N ARG A 34 7.84 -10.83 2.24
CA ARG A 34 7.10 -9.87 1.40
C ARG A 34 6.28 -8.88 2.21
N ALA A 35 5.60 -9.34 3.26
CA ALA A 35 4.90 -8.49 4.24
C ALA A 35 5.77 -7.35 4.81
N ARG A 36 7.08 -7.58 4.97
CA ARG A 36 8.02 -6.57 5.49
C ARG A 36 8.73 -5.79 4.37
N CYS A 37 9.05 -6.42 3.25
CA CYS A 37 9.83 -5.80 2.18
C CYS A 37 8.97 -4.98 1.21
N TRP A 38 7.76 -5.43 0.86
CA TRP A 38 6.90 -4.73 -0.11
C TRP A 38 6.47 -3.34 0.41
N PRO A 39 5.97 -3.17 1.66
CA PRO A 39 5.62 -1.84 2.18
C PRO A 39 6.81 -0.88 2.30
N LEU A 40 8.02 -1.41 2.51
CA LEU A 40 9.26 -0.61 2.52
C LEU A 40 9.71 -0.20 1.10
N LEU A 41 9.51 -1.07 0.10
CA LEU A 41 9.86 -0.80 -1.30
C LEU A 41 8.91 0.22 -1.96
N CYS A 42 7.60 0.08 -1.77
CA CYS A 42 6.61 1.02 -2.30
C CYS A 42 6.39 2.25 -1.42
N GLY A 43 7.04 2.33 -0.26
CA GLY A 43 6.91 3.45 0.67
C GLY A 43 5.61 3.46 1.49
N ALA A 44 4.77 2.42 1.39
CA ALA A 44 3.53 2.29 2.15
C ALA A 44 3.75 2.27 3.67
N GLN A 45 4.87 1.74 4.15
CA GLN A 45 5.25 1.79 5.58
C GLN A 45 5.25 3.25 6.07
N ALA A 46 6.03 4.12 5.43
CA ALA A 46 6.08 5.54 5.77
C ALA A 46 4.79 6.30 5.43
N ALA A 47 3.84 5.73 4.66
CA ALA A 47 2.51 6.30 4.51
C ALA A 47 1.65 6.00 5.75
N MET A 48 1.63 4.73 6.17
CA MET A 48 0.98 4.23 7.39
C MET A 48 1.50 4.93 8.65
N ASP A 49 2.83 5.05 8.81
CA ASP A 49 3.47 5.70 9.97
C ASP A 49 3.09 7.18 10.13
N ARG A 50 2.75 7.86 9.03
CA ARG A 50 2.28 9.26 9.02
C ARG A 50 0.77 9.42 9.14
N ASN A 51 0.01 8.32 9.05
CA ASN A 51 -1.45 8.32 9.04
C ASN A 51 -1.99 7.27 10.04
N PRO A 52 -1.60 7.32 11.33
CA PRO A 52 -2.05 6.35 12.32
C PRO A 52 -3.58 6.33 12.44
N LEU A 53 -4.15 5.13 12.58
CA LEU A 53 -5.60 4.87 12.64
C LEU A 53 -6.41 5.27 11.39
N LYS A 54 -5.79 5.81 10.33
CA LYS A 54 -6.51 6.32 9.16
C LYS A 54 -7.17 5.23 8.32
N TYR A 55 -6.56 4.03 8.22
CA TYR A 55 -7.22 2.90 7.57
C TYR A 55 -8.49 2.48 8.34
N GLN A 56 -8.43 2.46 9.67
CA GLN A 56 -9.53 2.10 10.56
C GLN A 56 -10.66 3.17 10.54
N GLU A 57 -10.32 4.44 10.31
CA GLU A 57 -11.27 5.50 10.03
C GLU A 57 -12.00 5.26 8.69
N LEU A 58 -11.26 5.05 7.60
CA LEU A 58 -11.79 4.80 6.26
C LEU A 58 -12.60 3.49 6.19
N ASP A 59 -12.19 2.46 6.92
CA ASP A 59 -12.87 1.17 7.06
C ASP A 59 -14.24 1.30 7.76
N ARG A 60 -14.35 2.20 8.75
CA ARG A 60 -15.60 2.52 9.46
C ARG A 60 -16.50 3.53 8.75
N ALA A 61 -15.94 4.40 7.92
CA ALA A 61 -16.69 5.39 7.15
C ALA A 61 -17.69 4.70 6.19
N ALA A 62 -18.84 5.33 5.94
CA ALA A 62 -19.75 4.88 4.91
C ALA A 62 -19.05 4.93 3.53
N GLY A 63 -19.14 3.84 2.76
CA GLY A 63 -18.76 3.85 1.36
C GLY A 63 -19.93 4.29 0.49
N ASP A 64 -19.65 4.75 -0.73
CA ASP A 64 -20.69 4.98 -1.73
C ASP A 64 -21.36 3.63 -2.09
N PRO A 65 -22.71 3.53 -2.03
CA PRO A 65 -23.44 2.31 -2.41
C PRO A 65 -23.11 1.81 -3.82
N GLN A 66 -22.88 2.70 -4.79
CA GLN A 66 -22.53 2.34 -6.17
C GLN A 66 -21.17 1.62 -6.22
N TRP A 67 -20.19 2.09 -5.44
CA TRP A 67 -18.88 1.45 -5.36
C TRP A 67 -18.93 0.14 -4.57
N ILE A 68 -19.70 0.07 -3.48
CA ILE A 68 -19.90 -1.17 -2.70
C ILE A 68 -20.48 -2.26 -3.60
N GLU A 69 -21.61 -2.00 -4.27
CA GLU A 69 -22.27 -2.95 -5.17
C GLU A 69 -21.34 -3.39 -6.32
N THR A 70 -20.53 -2.46 -6.87
CA THR A 70 -19.56 -2.77 -7.93
C THR A 70 -18.42 -3.66 -7.43
N ILE A 71 -17.95 -3.48 -6.20
CA ILE A 71 -16.90 -4.29 -5.57
C ILE A 71 -17.42 -5.69 -5.21
N GLU A 72 -18.63 -5.81 -4.67
CA GLU A 72 -19.27 -7.09 -4.35
C GLU A 72 -19.48 -7.96 -5.61
N LYS A 73 -19.87 -7.30 -6.73
CA LYS A 73 -19.91 -7.89 -8.07
C LYS A 73 -18.52 -8.17 -8.68
N ASP A 74 -17.43 -8.01 -7.93
CA ASP A 74 -16.05 -8.24 -8.37
C ASP A 74 -15.27 -9.22 -7.47
N ILE A 75 -15.37 -9.12 -6.15
CA ILE A 75 -14.57 -9.93 -5.21
C ILE A 75 -14.71 -11.45 -5.45
N HIS A 76 -15.89 -11.93 -5.83
CA HIS A 76 -16.16 -13.35 -6.08
C HIS A 76 -15.34 -13.95 -7.25
N ARG A 77 -14.82 -13.13 -8.18
CA ARG A 77 -13.99 -13.58 -9.32
C ARG A 77 -12.49 -13.34 -9.10
N GLN A 78 -12.07 -12.91 -7.92
CA GLN A 78 -10.66 -12.67 -7.60
C GLN A 78 -10.07 -13.87 -6.87
N PHE A 79 -9.27 -14.65 -7.61
CA PHE A 79 -8.65 -15.90 -7.13
C PHE A 79 -9.65 -16.90 -6.49
N PRO A 80 -10.77 -17.25 -7.17
CA PRO A 80 -11.88 -18.02 -6.57
C PRO A 80 -11.49 -19.44 -6.09
N PHE A 81 -10.40 -20.01 -6.60
CA PHE A 81 -9.88 -21.31 -6.21
C PHE A 81 -8.81 -21.24 -5.11
N HIS A 82 -8.48 -20.05 -4.60
CA HIS A 82 -7.49 -19.87 -3.54
C HIS A 82 -8.18 -19.89 -2.16
N GLU A 83 -7.65 -20.68 -1.23
CA GLU A 83 -8.23 -20.97 0.10
C GLU A 83 -8.78 -19.74 0.84
N MET A 84 -8.02 -18.63 0.84
CA MET A 84 -8.41 -17.35 1.47
C MET A 84 -9.73 -16.75 0.93
N PHE A 85 -10.06 -16.99 -0.34
CA PHE A 85 -11.21 -16.40 -1.04
C PHE A 85 -12.29 -17.42 -1.43
N LEU A 86 -12.07 -18.71 -1.15
CA LEU A 86 -12.93 -19.82 -1.56
C LEU A 86 -14.35 -19.75 -0.95
N SER A 87 -14.48 -19.26 0.29
CA SER A 87 -15.78 -19.07 0.93
C SER A 87 -16.41 -17.74 0.48
N PRO A 88 -17.64 -17.75 -0.07
CA PRO A 88 -18.50 -16.58 -0.07
C PRO A 88 -18.55 -15.97 1.34
N ASP A 89 -18.52 -14.64 1.41
CA ASP A 89 -18.50 -13.86 2.65
C ASP A 89 -17.40 -14.26 3.65
N GLY A 90 -16.38 -15.00 3.20
CA GLY A 90 -15.25 -15.43 4.02
C GLY A 90 -14.32 -14.28 4.40
N HIS A 91 -13.47 -14.51 5.40
CA HIS A 91 -12.54 -13.50 5.92
C HIS A 91 -11.70 -12.80 4.85
N GLY A 92 -11.29 -13.50 3.79
CA GLY A 92 -10.56 -12.92 2.66
C GLY A 92 -11.44 -12.06 1.75
N GLN A 93 -12.66 -12.49 1.43
CA GLN A 93 -13.60 -11.70 0.63
C GLN A 93 -14.03 -10.43 1.38
N GLN A 94 -14.38 -10.54 2.67
CA GLN A 94 -14.65 -9.37 3.53
C GLN A 94 -13.44 -8.44 3.65
N GLY A 95 -12.23 -9.00 3.82
CA GLY A 95 -10.99 -8.21 3.87
C GLY A 95 -10.72 -7.46 2.57
N LEU A 96 -10.99 -8.09 1.43
CA LEU A 96 -10.85 -7.50 0.09
C LEU A 96 -11.87 -6.37 -0.13
N LEU A 97 -13.14 -6.61 0.20
CA LEU A 97 -14.21 -5.58 0.17
C LEU A 97 -13.82 -4.37 1.02
N ARG A 98 -13.36 -4.59 2.26
CA ARG A 98 -12.93 -3.52 3.18
C ARG A 98 -11.75 -2.71 2.65
N ILE A 99 -10.74 -3.34 2.06
CA ILE A 99 -9.60 -2.63 1.43
C ILE A 99 -10.07 -1.75 0.27
N LEU A 100 -10.89 -2.29 -0.63
CA LEU A 100 -11.34 -1.59 -1.83
C LEU A 100 -12.34 -0.47 -1.50
N LYS A 101 -13.25 -0.70 -0.54
CA LYS A 101 -14.15 0.33 0.00
C LYS A 101 -13.40 1.42 0.76
N ALA A 102 -12.32 1.10 1.48
CA ALA A 102 -11.45 2.11 2.07
C ALA A 102 -10.69 2.92 1.00
N TYR A 103 -10.35 2.31 -0.14
CA TYR A 103 -9.75 3.02 -1.27
C TYR A 103 -10.72 4.05 -1.88
N THR A 104 -11.97 3.68 -2.15
CA THR A 104 -12.95 4.60 -2.76
C THR A 104 -13.25 5.80 -1.85
N VAL A 105 -13.32 5.60 -0.53
CA VAL A 105 -13.45 6.69 0.44
C VAL A 105 -12.18 7.56 0.52
N TYR A 106 -10.99 6.99 0.28
CA TYR A 106 -9.72 7.75 0.25
C TYR A 106 -9.48 8.51 -1.07
N ARG A 107 -10.04 8.00 -2.18
CA ARG A 107 -9.90 8.54 -3.55
C ARG A 107 -11.26 8.56 -4.27
N PRO A 108 -12.23 9.37 -3.81
CA PRO A 108 -13.58 9.41 -4.41
C PRO A 108 -13.55 9.79 -5.90
N GLU A 109 -12.62 10.66 -6.31
CA GLU A 109 -12.41 11.08 -7.70
C GLU A 109 -11.90 9.95 -8.63
N GLU A 110 -11.29 8.89 -8.09
CA GLU A 110 -10.89 7.70 -8.86
C GLU A 110 -11.92 6.57 -8.72
N GLY A 111 -12.62 6.48 -7.58
CA GLY A 111 -13.62 5.46 -7.32
C GLY A 111 -13.02 4.05 -7.24
N TYR A 112 -13.68 3.08 -7.86
CA TYR A 112 -13.18 1.71 -8.00
C TYR A 112 -13.09 1.28 -9.47
N CYS A 113 -11.87 0.98 -9.91
CA CYS A 113 -11.61 0.31 -11.17
C CYS A 113 -11.45 -1.20 -10.94
N GLN A 114 -12.15 -2.03 -11.71
CA GLN A 114 -12.18 -3.51 -11.54
C GLN A 114 -10.80 -4.18 -11.54
N ALA A 115 -9.79 -3.55 -12.15
CA ALA A 115 -8.42 -4.06 -12.16
C ALA A 115 -7.66 -3.87 -10.82
N GLN A 116 -8.20 -3.08 -9.89
CA GLN A 116 -7.67 -2.97 -8.52
C GLN A 116 -8.01 -4.22 -7.68
N GLY A 117 -9.12 -4.90 -7.97
CA GLY A 117 -9.53 -6.14 -7.31
C GLY A 117 -8.43 -7.20 -7.20
N PRO A 118 -7.81 -7.67 -8.30
CA PRO A 118 -6.74 -8.66 -8.23
C PRO A 118 -5.45 -8.14 -7.58
N ILE A 119 -5.19 -6.82 -7.62
CA ILE A 119 -4.04 -6.19 -6.96
C ILE A 119 -4.23 -6.21 -5.44
N ALA A 120 -5.40 -5.78 -4.96
CA ALA A 120 -5.75 -5.82 -3.54
C ALA A 120 -5.78 -7.26 -3.00
N ALA A 121 -6.29 -8.22 -3.78
CA ALA A 121 -6.25 -9.64 -3.43
C ALA A 121 -4.80 -10.16 -3.32
N MET A 122 -3.93 -9.83 -4.28
CA MET A 122 -2.49 -10.16 -4.24
C MET A 122 -1.75 -9.57 -3.04
N LEU A 123 -2.12 -8.37 -2.63
CA LEU A 123 -1.56 -7.74 -1.43
C LEU A 123 -2.07 -8.44 -0.16
N LEU A 124 -3.38 -8.66 -0.04
CA LEU A 124 -4.00 -9.32 1.13
C LEU A 124 -3.50 -10.77 1.31
N MET A 125 -3.21 -11.50 0.22
CA MET A 125 -2.56 -12.82 0.27
C MET A 125 -1.13 -12.78 0.83
N GLN A 126 -0.48 -11.62 0.95
CA GLN A 126 0.91 -11.49 1.41
C GLN A 126 1.07 -10.63 2.68
N MET A 127 0.05 -9.88 3.13
CA MET A 127 0.13 -9.00 4.31
C MET A 127 -1.25 -8.62 4.89
N PRO A 128 -1.32 -8.16 6.17
CA PRO A 128 -2.56 -7.69 6.79
C PRO A 128 -3.23 -6.53 6.04
N ALA A 129 -4.56 -6.40 6.19
CA ALA A 129 -5.39 -5.51 5.39
C ALA A 129 -4.95 -4.03 5.37
N GLU A 130 -4.49 -3.48 6.49
CA GLU A 130 -3.97 -2.09 6.54
C GLU A 130 -2.70 -1.91 5.68
N GLN A 131 -1.76 -2.86 5.75
CA GLN A 131 -0.56 -2.82 4.91
C GLN A 131 -0.89 -3.01 3.44
N ALA A 132 -1.88 -3.87 3.14
CA ALA A 132 -2.38 -4.09 1.79
C ALA A 132 -3.06 -2.83 1.22
N PHE A 133 -3.89 -2.15 2.00
CA PHE A 133 -4.48 -0.85 1.66
C PHE A 133 -3.39 0.19 1.34
N TRP A 134 -2.41 0.41 2.24
CA TRP A 134 -1.37 1.39 1.98
C TRP A 134 -0.47 1.03 0.80
N CYS A 135 -0.24 -0.26 0.53
CA CYS A 135 0.46 -0.71 -0.67
C CYS A 135 -0.34 -0.43 -1.95
N LEU A 136 -1.66 -0.66 -1.96
CA LEU A 136 -2.54 -0.32 -3.08
C LEU A 136 -2.47 1.19 -3.37
N VAL A 137 -2.61 2.02 -2.34
CA VAL A 137 -2.50 3.49 -2.45
C VAL A 137 -1.17 3.92 -3.06
N GLN A 138 -0.02 3.39 -2.60
CA GLN A 138 1.26 3.78 -3.21
C GLN A 138 1.45 3.24 -4.64
N ILE A 139 0.92 2.05 -4.97
CA ILE A 139 0.95 1.51 -6.33
C ILE A 139 0.18 2.45 -7.28
N CYS A 140 -1.06 2.79 -6.94
CA CYS A 140 -1.90 3.69 -7.74
C CYS A 140 -1.27 5.10 -7.83
N GLU A 141 -0.89 5.73 -6.72
CA GLU A 141 -0.43 7.13 -6.74
C GLU A 141 1.01 7.34 -7.23
N ARG A 142 1.94 6.41 -6.98
CA ARG A 142 3.39 6.61 -7.24
C ARG A 142 3.87 5.84 -8.46
N TYR A 143 3.40 4.61 -8.65
CA TYR A 143 3.87 3.73 -9.72
C TYR A 143 3.00 3.83 -10.98
N LEU A 144 1.68 4.01 -10.81
CA LEU A 144 0.67 3.92 -11.86
C LEU A 144 -0.31 5.13 -11.90
N PRO A 145 0.11 6.39 -11.65
CA PRO A 145 -0.82 7.51 -11.58
C PRO A 145 -1.61 7.64 -12.89
N GLY A 146 -2.93 7.82 -12.79
CA GLY A 146 -3.84 7.89 -13.94
C GLY A 146 -4.13 6.56 -14.66
N TYR A 147 -3.69 5.40 -14.15
CA TYR A 147 -4.07 4.10 -14.73
C TYR A 147 -5.56 3.79 -14.51
N TYR A 148 -6.07 4.15 -13.32
CA TYR A 148 -7.40 3.77 -12.85
C TYR A 148 -8.44 4.89 -13.01
N SER A 149 -8.13 5.97 -13.73
CA SER A 149 -9.14 7.00 -14.06
C SER A 149 -10.15 6.46 -15.10
N PRO A 150 -11.37 7.01 -15.18
CA PRO A 150 -12.41 6.55 -16.11
C PRO A 150 -11.98 6.51 -17.58
N GLU A 151 -11.10 7.42 -17.99
CA GLU A 151 -10.60 7.54 -19.37
C GLU A 151 -9.39 6.63 -19.64
N MET A 152 -8.71 6.13 -18.60
CA MET A 152 -7.51 5.30 -18.68
C MET A 152 -6.39 5.89 -19.58
N GLU A 153 -6.30 7.22 -19.68
CA GLU A 153 -5.37 7.91 -20.62
C GLU A 153 -3.90 7.48 -20.45
N ALA A 154 -3.49 7.19 -19.22
CA ALA A 154 -2.14 6.71 -18.93
C ALA A 154 -1.84 5.34 -19.58
N VAL A 155 -2.84 4.44 -19.61
CA VAL A 155 -2.74 3.12 -20.24
C VAL A 155 -2.79 3.23 -21.76
N GLN A 156 -3.60 4.16 -22.30
CA GLN A 156 -3.60 4.49 -23.73
C GLN A 156 -2.21 4.95 -24.19
N LEU A 157 -1.58 5.88 -23.45
CA LEU A 157 -0.22 6.36 -23.73
C LEU A 157 0.82 5.25 -23.58
N ASP A 158 0.79 4.48 -22.50
CA ASP A 158 1.76 3.40 -22.29
C ASP A 158 1.58 2.24 -23.29
N GLY A 159 0.39 2.02 -23.83
CA GLY A 159 0.15 1.13 -24.98
C GLY A 159 0.88 1.59 -26.24
N GLU A 160 0.82 2.88 -26.55
CA GLU A 160 1.60 3.47 -27.66
C GLU A 160 3.11 3.47 -27.40
N VAL A 161 3.55 3.64 -26.15
CA VAL A 161 4.96 3.45 -25.76
C VAL A 161 5.38 2.00 -25.98
N PHE A 162 4.55 1.05 -25.57
CA PHE A 162 4.79 -0.38 -25.71
C PHE A 162 4.95 -0.78 -27.17
N VAL A 163 4.06 -0.33 -28.06
CA VAL A 163 4.15 -0.58 -29.51
C VAL A 163 5.44 -0.01 -30.12
N ALA A 164 5.84 1.19 -29.70
CA ALA A 164 7.07 1.82 -30.17
C ALA A 164 8.36 1.14 -29.62
N LEU A 165 8.29 0.49 -28.46
CA LEU A 165 9.36 -0.38 -27.94
C LEU A 165 9.38 -1.74 -28.66
N LEU A 166 8.21 -2.35 -28.90
CA LEU A 166 8.07 -3.59 -29.66
C LEU A 166 8.64 -3.45 -31.08
N LYS A 167 8.44 -2.28 -31.73
CA LYS A 167 9.06 -1.96 -33.03
C LYS A 167 10.59 -2.06 -33.02
N LYS A 168 11.25 -1.76 -31.88
CA LYS A 168 12.71 -1.92 -31.71
C LYS A 168 13.09 -3.37 -31.39
N VAL A 169 12.36 -3.99 -30.47
CA VAL A 169 12.72 -5.29 -29.84
C VAL A 169 12.35 -6.49 -30.72
N CYS A 170 11.21 -6.46 -31.39
CA CYS A 170 10.77 -7.51 -32.31
C CYS A 170 10.11 -6.89 -33.56
N PRO A 171 10.91 -6.33 -34.50
CA PRO A 171 10.38 -5.59 -35.66
C PRO A 171 9.44 -6.42 -36.55
N ALA A 172 9.67 -7.73 -36.66
CA ALA A 172 8.81 -8.66 -37.40
C ALA A 172 7.42 -8.79 -36.77
N VAL A 173 7.36 -8.93 -35.44
CA VAL A 173 6.10 -9.03 -34.70
C VAL A 173 5.34 -7.71 -34.75
N TYR A 174 6.03 -6.56 -34.60
CA TYR A 174 5.42 -5.24 -34.80
C TYR A 174 4.77 -5.10 -36.20
N LYS A 175 5.45 -5.55 -37.26
CA LYS A 175 4.88 -5.57 -38.63
C LYS A 175 3.64 -6.47 -38.71
N HIS A 176 3.67 -7.64 -38.07
CA HIS A 176 2.53 -8.57 -38.02
C HIS A 176 1.32 -7.96 -37.32
N LEU A 177 1.49 -7.47 -36.08
CA LEU A 177 0.39 -6.85 -35.32
C LEU A 177 -0.21 -5.67 -36.09
N LYS A 178 0.61 -4.82 -36.72
CA LYS A 178 0.11 -3.72 -37.55
C LYS A 178 -0.63 -4.20 -38.80
N LYS A 179 -0.15 -5.25 -39.48
CA LYS A 179 -0.81 -5.82 -40.67
C LYS A 179 -2.19 -6.39 -40.33
N HIS A 180 -2.32 -7.06 -39.18
CA HIS A 180 -3.55 -7.75 -38.76
C HIS A 180 -4.42 -6.94 -37.79
N GLY A 181 -4.20 -5.62 -37.69
CA GLY A 181 -5.06 -4.71 -36.91
C GLY A 181 -4.99 -4.87 -35.38
N VAL A 182 -3.98 -5.57 -34.86
CA VAL A 182 -3.91 -6.00 -33.45
C VAL A 182 -3.39 -4.85 -32.56
N GLY A 183 -4.28 -3.92 -32.23
CA GLY A 183 -3.99 -2.75 -31.38
C GLY A 183 -3.56 -3.11 -29.95
N PRO A 184 -2.77 -2.26 -29.27
CA PRO A 184 -2.18 -2.57 -27.97
C PRO A 184 -3.19 -2.83 -26.86
N LEU A 185 -4.34 -2.13 -26.88
CA LEU A 185 -5.35 -2.23 -25.82
C LEU A 185 -6.03 -3.61 -25.74
N LEU A 186 -5.85 -4.48 -26.74
CA LEU A 186 -6.34 -5.85 -26.75
C LEU A 186 -5.53 -6.81 -25.86
N TYR A 187 -4.35 -6.39 -25.39
CA TYR A 187 -3.47 -7.21 -24.53
C TYR A 187 -2.77 -6.40 -23.43
N VAL A 188 -2.27 -5.19 -23.73
CA VAL A 188 -1.58 -4.33 -22.73
C VAL A 188 -2.51 -3.97 -21.56
N THR A 189 -3.81 -3.78 -21.82
CA THR A 189 -4.78 -3.31 -20.82
C THR A 189 -4.83 -4.19 -19.57
N GLU A 190 -5.12 -5.49 -19.71
CA GLU A 190 -5.15 -6.39 -18.54
C GLU A 190 -3.74 -6.56 -17.94
N TRP A 191 -2.72 -6.72 -18.79
CA TRP A 191 -1.33 -6.92 -18.37
C TRP A 191 -0.83 -5.80 -17.46
N PHE A 192 -1.12 -4.55 -17.80
CA PHE A 192 -0.62 -3.37 -17.11
C PHE A 192 -1.55 -2.93 -15.97
N LEU A 193 -2.87 -2.89 -16.18
CA LEU A 193 -3.82 -2.52 -15.13
C LEU A 193 -3.81 -3.51 -13.97
N CYS A 194 -3.73 -4.82 -14.25
CA CYS A 194 -3.77 -5.89 -13.25
C CYS A 194 -2.37 -6.37 -12.84
N LEU A 195 -1.28 -5.71 -13.26
CA LEU A 195 0.11 -6.12 -12.95
C LEU A 195 0.41 -7.62 -13.22
N PHE A 196 -0.05 -8.12 -14.37
CA PHE A 196 0.05 -9.52 -14.83
C PHE A 196 -0.57 -10.61 -13.93
N THR A 197 -1.29 -10.23 -12.86
CA THR A 197 -1.87 -11.16 -11.87
C THR A 197 -2.91 -12.12 -12.44
N ARG A 198 -3.55 -11.74 -13.54
CA ARG A 198 -4.52 -12.56 -14.29
C ARG A 198 -3.89 -13.36 -15.45
N THR A 199 -2.60 -13.15 -15.71
CA THR A 199 -1.92 -13.59 -16.94
C THR A 199 -0.76 -14.57 -16.68
N LEU A 200 -0.03 -14.41 -15.57
CA LEU A 200 1.15 -15.21 -15.24
C LEU A 200 0.87 -16.23 -14.13
N PRO A 201 1.59 -17.37 -14.10
CA PRO A 201 1.59 -18.29 -12.96
C PRO A 201 1.90 -17.56 -11.65
N PHE A 202 1.28 -17.99 -10.55
CA PHE A 202 1.37 -17.31 -9.25
C PHE A 202 2.82 -17.11 -8.73
N PRO A 203 3.73 -18.11 -8.80
CA PRO A 203 5.13 -17.90 -8.44
C PRO A 203 5.81 -16.81 -9.29
N THR A 204 5.55 -16.81 -10.60
CA THR A 204 6.12 -15.87 -11.55
C THR A 204 5.61 -14.45 -11.34
N VAL A 205 4.30 -14.24 -11.08
CA VAL A 205 3.81 -12.87 -10.82
C VAL A 205 4.33 -12.28 -9.51
N LEU A 206 4.48 -13.09 -8.45
CA LEU A 206 5.15 -12.65 -7.21
C LEU A 206 6.57 -12.15 -7.48
N ARG A 207 7.30 -12.81 -8.39
CA ARG A 207 8.67 -12.46 -8.78
C ARG A 207 8.73 -11.23 -9.69
N ILE A 208 7.71 -11.01 -10.51
CA ILE A 208 7.49 -9.76 -11.26
C ILE A 208 7.19 -8.60 -10.31
N TRP A 209 6.39 -8.82 -9.26
CA TRP A 209 6.07 -7.81 -8.24
C TRP A 209 7.29 -7.43 -7.39
N ASP A 210 8.10 -8.40 -6.93
CA ASP A 210 9.38 -8.15 -6.26
C ASP A 210 10.26 -7.17 -7.08
N ALA A 211 10.33 -7.38 -8.41
CA ALA A 211 11.08 -6.53 -9.32
C ALA A 211 10.39 -5.19 -9.58
N PHE A 212 9.06 -5.17 -9.80
CA PHE A 212 8.27 -3.97 -10.10
C PHE A 212 8.32 -2.95 -8.96
N LEU A 213 8.11 -3.39 -7.72
CA LEU A 213 8.20 -2.48 -6.57
C LEU A 213 9.61 -1.89 -6.43
N SER A 214 10.67 -2.67 -6.74
CA SER A 214 12.04 -2.17 -6.75
C SER A 214 12.40 -1.27 -7.93
N GLU A 215 11.88 -1.51 -9.14
CA GLU A 215 12.38 -0.93 -10.40
C GLU A 215 11.34 -0.19 -11.27
N GLY A 216 10.11 -0.06 -10.78
CA GLY A 216 9.04 0.69 -11.42
C GLY A 216 8.47 0.05 -12.69
N VAL A 217 7.64 0.83 -13.38
CA VAL A 217 6.85 0.44 -14.58
C VAL A 217 7.67 -0.21 -15.70
N LYS A 218 8.98 0.06 -15.78
CA LYS A 218 9.92 -0.59 -16.70
C LYS A 218 9.85 -2.12 -16.67
N VAL A 219 9.58 -2.71 -15.51
CA VAL A 219 9.40 -4.16 -15.40
C VAL A 219 8.21 -4.61 -16.24
N LEU A 220 7.07 -3.92 -16.16
CA LEU A 220 5.85 -4.27 -16.92
C LEU A 220 6.07 -4.24 -18.43
N PHE A 221 6.75 -3.20 -18.93
CA PHE A 221 7.17 -3.12 -20.34
C PHE A 221 8.03 -4.31 -20.75
N ARG A 222 9.03 -4.68 -19.94
CA ARG A 222 9.88 -5.84 -20.22
C ARG A 222 9.07 -7.15 -20.20
N THR A 223 8.19 -7.34 -19.22
CA THR A 223 7.30 -8.51 -19.11
C THR A 223 6.45 -8.71 -20.36
N GLY A 224 5.71 -7.68 -20.79
CA GLY A 224 4.88 -7.77 -21.99
C GLY A 224 5.68 -8.02 -23.27
N LEU A 225 6.87 -7.41 -23.40
CA LEU A 225 7.76 -7.64 -24.55
C LEU A 225 8.35 -9.07 -24.55
N VAL A 226 8.61 -9.66 -23.38
CA VAL A 226 9.00 -11.07 -23.25
C VAL A 226 7.83 -11.99 -23.62
N LEU A 227 6.62 -11.75 -23.11
CA LEU A 227 5.43 -12.54 -23.47
C LEU A 227 5.18 -12.56 -24.98
N ILE A 228 5.20 -11.40 -25.65
CA ILE A 228 5.04 -11.33 -27.11
C ILE A 228 6.18 -12.05 -27.84
N ARG A 229 7.43 -11.96 -27.36
CA ARG A 229 8.56 -12.68 -27.97
C ARG A 229 8.44 -14.20 -27.80
N LEU A 230 7.92 -14.69 -26.67
CA LEU A 230 7.66 -16.13 -26.46
C LEU A 230 6.49 -16.62 -27.33
N ALA A 231 5.40 -15.85 -27.42
CA ALA A 231 4.22 -16.16 -28.22
C ALA A 231 4.46 -16.12 -29.74
N LEU A 232 5.15 -15.07 -30.22
CA LEU A 232 5.17 -14.68 -31.64
C LEU A 232 6.57 -14.41 -32.22
N GLY A 233 7.65 -14.51 -31.43
CA GLY A 233 8.99 -14.05 -31.83
C GLY A 233 9.63 -14.80 -33.01
N SER A 234 9.16 -16.01 -33.33
CA SER A 234 9.65 -16.85 -34.43
C SER A 234 8.76 -16.74 -35.68
N SER A 235 9.37 -16.71 -36.88
CA SER A 235 8.63 -16.60 -38.15
C SER A 235 7.58 -17.70 -38.36
N GLU A 236 7.81 -18.91 -37.84
CA GLU A 236 6.85 -20.03 -37.90
C GLU A 236 5.55 -19.70 -37.15
N LYS A 237 5.64 -19.30 -35.88
CA LYS A 237 4.47 -18.86 -35.09
C LYS A 237 3.73 -17.69 -35.72
N LEU A 238 4.43 -16.76 -36.40
CA LEU A 238 3.77 -15.69 -37.17
C LEU A 238 3.00 -16.22 -38.39
N LYS A 239 3.53 -17.22 -39.12
CA LYS A 239 2.83 -17.87 -40.24
C LYS A 239 1.57 -18.63 -39.79
N GLN A 240 1.53 -19.12 -38.55
CA GLN A 240 0.37 -19.79 -37.96
C GLN A 240 -0.76 -18.82 -37.58
N CYS A 241 -0.52 -17.50 -37.53
CA CYS A 241 -1.50 -16.51 -37.09
C CYS A 241 -2.14 -15.79 -38.30
N GLY A 242 -3.21 -16.36 -38.86
CA GLY A 242 -3.89 -15.84 -40.05
C GLY A 242 -4.54 -14.46 -39.89
N GLY A 243 -5.07 -14.16 -38.70
CA GLY A 243 -5.81 -12.94 -38.39
C GLY A 243 -5.62 -12.47 -36.95
N ILE A 244 -6.56 -11.65 -36.48
CA ILE A 244 -6.55 -11.04 -35.15
C ILE A 244 -6.81 -12.07 -34.04
N LEU A 245 -7.70 -13.04 -34.26
CA LEU A 245 -8.12 -14.01 -33.25
C LEU A 245 -6.98 -14.99 -32.94
N GLU A 246 -6.39 -15.58 -33.97
CA GLU A 246 -5.28 -16.53 -33.89
C GLU A 246 -4.03 -15.87 -33.31
N THR A 247 -3.79 -14.58 -33.62
CA THR A 247 -2.70 -13.82 -33.01
C THR A 247 -2.92 -13.64 -31.49
N LEU A 248 -4.13 -13.27 -31.06
CA LEU A 248 -4.47 -13.09 -29.64
C LEU A 248 -4.52 -14.42 -28.87
N GLU A 249 -5.01 -15.49 -29.49
CA GLU A 249 -4.98 -16.84 -28.95
C GLU A 249 -3.53 -17.32 -28.74
N LYS A 250 -2.64 -17.08 -29.70
CA LYS A 250 -1.21 -17.40 -29.56
C LYS A 250 -0.51 -16.59 -28.45
N MET A 251 -0.96 -15.36 -28.18
CA MET A 251 -0.50 -14.57 -27.03
C MET A 251 -0.98 -15.13 -25.68
N ARG A 252 -2.14 -15.80 -25.63
CA ARG A 252 -2.70 -16.40 -24.41
C ARG A 252 -2.19 -17.83 -24.15
N SER A 253 -1.90 -18.58 -25.21
CA SER A 253 -1.49 -20.01 -25.16
C SER A 253 0.04 -20.21 -25.07
N ILE A 254 0.74 -19.39 -24.28
CA ILE A 254 2.18 -19.56 -24.06
C ILE A 254 2.42 -20.80 -23.16
N PRO A 255 3.26 -21.78 -23.58
CA PRO A 255 3.55 -22.98 -22.78
C PRO A 255 4.06 -22.65 -21.37
N SER A 256 3.50 -23.32 -20.35
CA SER A 256 3.76 -23.03 -18.93
C SER A 256 5.23 -23.18 -18.53
N GLN A 257 5.98 -24.06 -19.20
CA GLN A 257 7.43 -24.24 -19.01
C GLN A 257 8.21 -22.95 -19.32
N LEU A 258 7.75 -22.15 -20.29
CA LEU A 258 8.36 -20.86 -20.66
C LEU A 258 7.96 -19.71 -19.72
N LEU A 259 6.97 -19.95 -18.85
CA LEU A 259 6.47 -19.00 -17.86
C LEU A 259 6.95 -19.32 -16.43
N GLN A 260 7.78 -20.36 -16.24
CA GLN A 260 8.42 -20.67 -14.96
C GLN A 260 9.36 -19.52 -14.52
N GLU A 261 9.38 -19.23 -13.23
CA GLU A 261 9.89 -17.97 -12.71
C GLU A 261 11.38 -17.73 -12.97
N GLU A 262 12.25 -18.75 -12.90
CA GLU A 262 13.69 -18.56 -13.10
C GLU A 262 14.03 -18.23 -14.56
N VAL A 263 13.45 -18.99 -15.49
CA VAL A 263 13.62 -18.81 -16.94
C VAL A 263 13.00 -17.48 -17.38
N PHE A 264 11.76 -17.24 -16.99
CA PHE A 264 11.01 -16.05 -17.41
C PHE A 264 11.62 -14.76 -16.83
N MET A 265 11.99 -14.73 -15.55
CA MET A 265 12.63 -13.55 -14.95
C MET A 265 14.02 -13.29 -15.53
N THR A 266 14.76 -14.32 -15.94
CA THR A 266 16.05 -14.15 -16.62
C THR A 266 15.87 -13.36 -17.92
N GLU A 267 14.90 -13.73 -18.75
CA GLU A 267 14.58 -12.99 -19.98
C GLU A 267 14.07 -11.57 -19.72
N VAL A 268 13.26 -11.35 -18.69
CA VAL A 268 12.78 -10.01 -18.28
C VAL A 268 13.93 -9.13 -17.80
N HIS A 269 14.92 -9.68 -17.09
CA HIS A 269 16.09 -8.93 -16.61
C HIS A 269 17.11 -8.63 -17.72
N ASN A 270 17.28 -9.55 -18.67
CA ASN A 270 18.23 -9.43 -19.78
C ASN A 270 17.74 -8.50 -20.89
N LEU A 271 16.42 -8.30 -21.04
CA LEU A 271 15.87 -7.47 -22.12
C LEU A 271 16.43 -6.02 -22.09
N ALA A 272 16.99 -5.56 -23.20
CA ALA A 272 17.68 -4.27 -23.33
C ALA A 272 16.74 -3.05 -23.47
N VAL A 273 15.83 -2.87 -22.50
CA VAL A 273 14.95 -1.69 -22.38
C VAL A 273 15.27 -0.95 -21.07
N SER A 274 15.68 0.31 -21.17
CA SER A 274 16.00 1.17 -20.01
C SER A 274 14.88 2.15 -19.66
N ASP A 275 14.94 2.75 -18.47
CA ASP A 275 14.02 3.83 -18.07
C ASP A 275 14.13 5.05 -19.00
N ARG A 276 15.33 5.32 -19.53
CA ARG A 276 15.56 6.40 -20.51
C ARG A 276 14.90 6.10 -21.86
N ASP A 277 14.80 4.84 -22.26
CA ASP A 277 14.09 4.46 -23.49
C ASP A 277 12.58 4.67 -23.34
N ILE A 278 12.03 4.23 -22.20
CA ILE A 278 10.61 4.41 -21.87
C ILE A 278 10.28 5.90 -21.77
N GLN A 279 11.07 6.70 -21.04
CA GLN A 279 10.86 8.14 -20.91
C GLN A 279 10.94 8.87 -22.27
N ARG A 280 11.98 8.59 -23.08
CA ARG A 280 12.13 9.18 -24.42
C ARG A 280 10.97 8.81 -25.34
N THR A 281 10.54 7.55 -25.33
CA THR A 281 9.41 7.10 -26.15
C THR A 281 8.07 7.63 -25.62
N CYS A 282 7.89 7.76 -24.30
CA CYS A 282 6.71 8.37 -23.67
C CYS A 282 6.52 9.83 -24.12
N LEU A 283 7.56 10.66 -24.03
CA LEU A 283 7.53 12.04 -24.52
C LEU A 283 7.21 12.10 -26.03
N ALA A 284 7.83 11.21 -26.83
CA ALA A 284 7.62 11.16 -28.28
C ALA A 284 6.24 10.64 -28.72
N GLN A 285 5.55 9.83 -27.90
CA GLN A 285 4.17 9.40 -28.17
C GLN A 285 3.17 10.42 -27.61
N LEU A 286 3.40 11.00 -26.42
CA LEU A 286 2.57 12.06 -25.83
C LEU A 286 2.44 13.27 -26.76
N ALA A 287 3.54 13.71 -27.38
CA ALA A 287 3.54 14.80 -28.35
C ALA A 287 2.72 14.51 -29.62
N LYS A 288 2.64 13.24 -30.05
CA LYS A 288 1.78 12.83 -31.18
C LYS A 288 0.32 12.74 -30.75
N MET A 289 0.05 12.10 -29.61
CA MET A 289 -1.30 11.95 -29.07
C MET A 289 -1.96 13.33 -28.89
N LYS A 290 -1.30 14.29 -28.23
CA LYS A 290 -1.80 15.67 -28.09
C LYS A 290 -1.97 16.41 -29.43
N LYS A 291 -1.26 16.03 -30.50
CA LYS A 291 -1.47 16.58 -31.85
C LYS A 291 -2.69 15.96 -32.57
N SER A 292 -2.97 14.67 -32.36
CA SER A 292 -4.14 13.99 -32.92
C SER A 292 -5.42 14.15 -32.09
N ARG A 293 -5.26 14.42 -30.79
CA ARG A 293 -6.29 14.43 -29.75
C ARG A 293 -5.98 15.58 -28.77
N PRO A 294 -6.38 16.83 -29.11
CA PRO A 294 -6.09 18.00 -28.28
C PRO A 294 -6.75 17.94 -26.88
N GLU A 295 -7.77 17.10 -26.71
CA GLU A 295 -8.47 16.87 -25.46
C GLU A 295 -7.69 15.99 -24.47
N PHE A 296 -6.55 15.40 -24.89
CA PHE A 296 -5.77 14.46 -24.08
C PHE A 296 -5.06 15.15 -22.90
N LYS A 297 -5.50 14.86 -21.67
CA LYS A 297 -5.15 15.63 -20.46
C LYS A 297 -4.03 15.04 -19.61
N TYR A 298 -3.68 13.77 -19.77
CA TYR A 298 -2.74 13.07 -18.90
C TYR A 298 -1.31 13.63 -18.96
N HIS A 299 -0.66 13.67 -17.80
CA HIS A 299 0.70 14.15 -17.61
C HIS A 299 1.52 13.09 -16.84
N PRO A 300 2.47 12.38 -17.48
CA PRO A 300 3.20 11.27 -16.86
C PRO A 300 4.22 11.68 -15.78
N GLY A 301 4.39 12.98 -15.51
CA GLY A 301 5.42 13.52 -14.61
C GLY A 301 5.29 13.13 -13.14
N ALA A 302 4.11 12.67 -12.70
CA ALA A 302 3.89 12.18 -11.34
C ALA A 302 4.48 10.78 -11.06
N ARG A 303 4.88 10.03 -12.11
CA ARG A 303 5.27 8.62 -11.98
C ARG A 303 6.71 8.46 -11.47
N LEU A 304 6.88 7.78 -10.34
CA LEU A 304 8.19 7.48 -9.76
C LEU A 304 8.77 6.17 -10.33
N PRO A 305 10.04 6.15 -10.78
CA PRO A 305 10.67 5.00 -11.45
C PRO A 305 11.09 3.83 -10.52
N GLY A 306 10.43 3.65 -9.38
CA GLY A 306 10.67 2.56 -8.41
C GLY A 306 11.25 2.99 -7.07
N ALA A 307 11.50 2.01 -6.19
CA ALA A 307 11.73 2.19 -4.75
C ALA A 307 12.73 3.28 -4.34
N LYS A 308 13.82 3.51 -5.09
CA LYS A 308 14.78 4.57 -4.73
C LYS A 308 14.21 5.97 -4.93
N ALA A 309 13.43 6.20 -5.98
CA ALA A 309 12.78 7.48 -6.22
C ALA A 309 11.61 7.72 -5.25
N VAL A 310 10.90 6.65 -4.85
CA VAL A 310 9.91 6.69 -3.76
C VAL A 310 10.58 7.09 -2.44
N PHE A 311 11.69 6.45 -2.07
CA PHE A 311 12.45 6.78 -0.87
C PHE A 311 12.95 8.24 -0.89
N ASP A 312 13.48 8.70 -2.02
CA ASP A 312 14.01 10.07 -2.15
C ASP A 312 12.89 11.13 -2.07
N ASP A 313 11.74 10.90 -2.72
CA ASP A 313 10.54 11.74 -2.58
C ASP A 313 10.02 11.78 -1.13
N GLN A 314 10.04 10.65 -0.42
CA GLN A 314 9.61 10.59 0.97
C GLN A 314 10.53 11.36 1.92
N GLN A 315 11.85 11.28 1.74
CA GLN A 315 12.84 12.03 2.53
C GLN A 315 12.75 13.53 2.21
N LEU A 316 12.62 13.92 0.94
CA LEU A 316 12.40 15.32 0.53
C LEU A 316 11.11 15.91 1.12
N ARG A 317 10.05 15.10 1.25
CA ARG A 317 8.82 15.53 1.94
C ARG A 317 9.04 15.70 3.45
N GLN A 318 9.76 14.79 4.11
CA GLN A 318 10.08 14.93 5.54
C GLN A 318 10.86 16.23 5.82
N VAL A 319 11.86 16.55 5.00
CA VAL A 319 12.59 17.82 5.09
C VAL A 319 11.66 19.02 4.89
N ARG A 320 10.83 19.04 3.83
CA ARG A 320 9.88 20.15 3.58
C ARG A 320 8.82 20.34 4.67
N TRP A 321 8.44 19.29 5.38
CA TRP A 321 7.57 19.43 6.55
C TRP A 321 8.31 20.13 7.70
N HIS A 322 9.59 19.81 7.93
CA HIS A 322 10.41 20.50 8.93
C HIS A 322 10.80 21.94 8.51
N ASP A 323 10.98 22.21 7.21
CA ASP A 323 11.22 23.58 6.71
C ASP A 323 9.99 24.49 6.82
N ASN A 324 8.78 23.92 6.81
CA ASN A 324 7.54 24.68 7.03
C ASN A 324 7.26 24.95 8.52
N ASP A 325 7.79 24.13 9.43
CA ASP A 325 7.73 24.32 10.89
C ASP A 325 9.02 24.99 11.41
N VAL A 326 9.24 26.27 11.06
CA VAL A 326 10.44 27.01 11.47
C VAL A 326 10.43 27.37 12.97
N LEU A 327 10.84 26.41 13.79
CA LEU A 327 11.73 26.66 14.93
C LEU A 327 12.95 25.73 14.79
N PRO A 328 14.14 26.27 14.46
CA PRO A 328 15.25 25.45 13.99
C PRO A 328 15.88 24.62 15.12
N PRO A 329 16.13 23.31 14.93
CA PRO A 329 17.06 22.58 15.78
C PRO A 329 18.46 23.16 15.57
N ALA A 330 19.21 23.37 16.67
CA ALA A 330 20.47 24.09 16.65
C ALA A 330 21.50 23.46 15.67
N GLY A 331 21.87 24.24 14.65
CA GLY A 331 22.76 23.78 13.57
C GLY A 331 24.22 23.63 14.02
N PHE A 332 24.84 22.53 13.62
CA PHE A 332 26.30 22.34 13.73
C PHE A 332 26.97 23.10 12.57
N SER A 333 27.56 24.26 12.86
CA SER A 333 28.21 25.11 11.84
C SER A 333 29.71 24.85 11.72
N ILE A 334 30.23 24.91 10.49
CA ILE A 334 31.66 25.01 10.20
C ILE A 334 31.97 26.51 10.06
N PRO A 335 32.89 27.10 10.85
CA PRO A 335 33.13 28.55 10.79
C PRO A 335 33.95 28.93 9.55
N THR A 336 33.48 29.93 8.80
CA THR A 336 34.34 30.72 7.90
C THR A 336 35.02 31.80 8.74
N ILE A 337 36.34 31.96 8.62
CA ILE A 337 37.08 32.98 9.36
C ILE A 337 36.89 34.35 8.69
N VAL A 338 36.23 35.26 9.42
CA VAL A 338 36.29 36.72 9.22
C VAL A 338 36.46 37.33 10.61
N VAL A 339 37.21 38.43 10.71
CA VAL A 339 37.64 39.02 12.00
C VAL A 339 36.53 39.90 12.59
N GLU A 340 36.24 39.72 13.88
CA GLU A 340 35.39 40.63 14.67
C GLU A 340 36.23 41.75 15.31
N GLU A 341 35.66 42.95 15.44
CA GLU A 341 35.98 43.85 16.56
C GLU A 341 34.93 43.68 17.66
N VAL A 342 35.35 43.78 18.92
CA VAL A 342 34.64 43.19 20.07
C VAL A 342 34.14 44.24 21.06
N THR A 343 32.88 44.10 21.49
CA THR A 343 32.39 44.33 22.87
C THR A 343 30.92 43.88 22.94
N THR A 344 30.37 43.37 24.05
CA THR A 344 30.73 43.40 25.47
C THR A 344 30.62 42.02 26.15
N HIS A 345 31.15 41.87 27.38
CA HIS A 345 30.97 40.67 28.20
C HIS A 345 30.10 40.94 29.44
N LYS A 346 29.09 40.09 29.71
CA LYS A 346 28.42 40.01 31.02
C LYS A 346 29.45 39.79 32.14
N THR A 347 29.30 40.51 33.24
CA THR A 347 30.21 40.53 34.40
C THR A 347 30.26 39.21 35.16
N LYS A 348 31.20 39.09 36.12
CA LYS A 348 31.27 37.93 37.04
C LYS A 348 30.13 37.90 38.05
N GLU A 349 29.55 39.05 38.41
CA GLU A 349 28.53 39.13 39.46
C GLU A 349 27.14 38.75 38.94
N GLU A 350 26.78 39.13 37.72
CA GLU A 350 25.54 38.68 37.06
C GLU A 350 25.49 37.13 36.99
N ARG A 351 26.57 36.51 36.52
CA ARG A 351 26.71 35.04 36.44
C ARG A 351 26.75 34.36 37.83
N LYS A 352 27.05 35.11 38.90
CA LYS A 352 26.95 34.61 40.28
C LYS A 352 25.49 34.65 40.75
N ARG A 353 24.76 35.75 40.52
CA ARG A 353 23.35 35.91 40.88
C ARG A 353 22.47 34.87 40.18
N GLU A 354 22.57 34.73 38.86
CA GLU A 354 21.86 33.70 38.08
C GLU A 354 22.07 32.28 38.68
N ARG A 355 23.28 31.99 39.19
CA ARG A 355 23.66 30.69 39.76
C ARG A 355 23.29 30.50 41.24
N GLU A 356 22.95 31.57 41.95
CA GLU A 356 22.40 31.53 43.32
C GLU A 356 20.87 31.44 43.27
N GLU A 357 20.22 32.18 42.36
CA GLU A 357 18.78 32.07 42.06
C GLU A 357 18.39 30.65 41.62
N LEU A 358 19.16 30.02 40.73
CA LEU A 358 18.91 28.64 40.28
C LEU A 358 19.00 27.61 41.43
N LYS A 359 19.82 27.89 42.46
CA LYS A 359 19.93 27.02 43.66
C LYS A 359 18.74 27.19 44.59
N GLU A 360 18.27 28.42 44.82
CA GLU A 360 17.07 28.67 45.63
C GLU A 360 15.79 28.24 44.91
N GLN A 361 15.77 28.21 43.58
CA GLN A 361 14.72 27.53 42.81
C GLN A 361 14.70 26.03 43.16
N CYS A 362 15.82 25.33 42.92
CA CYS A 362 15.92 23.88 43.11
C CYS A 362 15.66 23.43 44.57
N LYS A 363 16.04 24.23 45.57
CA LYS A 363 15.68 24.00 46.98
C LYS A 363 14.17 24.06 47.24
N ARG A 364 13.47 25.04 46.66
CA ARG A 364 12.01 25.19 46.82
C ARG A 364 11.27 24.00 46.19
N ASP A 365 11.70 23.56 45.01
CA ASP A 365 11.13 22.38 44.34
C ASP A 365 11.34 21.09 45.18
N ALA A 366 12.52 20.93 45.79
CA ALA A 366 12.83 19.79 46.66
C ALA A 366 12.02 19.79 47.96
N ALA A 367 11.77 20.96 48.56
CA ALA A 367 10.94 21.09 49.76
C ALA A 367 9.46 20.76 49.46
N LEU A 368 8.94 21.22 48.31
CA LEU A 368 7.59 20.90 47.86
C LEU A 368 7.40 19.38 47.65
N GLN A 369 8.39 18.72 47.04
CA GLN A 369 8.44 17.26 46.89
C GLN A 369 8.40 16.49 48.23
N GLN A 370 8.99 17.03 49.30
CA GLN A 370 8.93 16.40 50.63
C GLN A 370 7.56 16.55 51.30
N GLU A 371 6.94 17.73 51.27
CA GLU A 371 5.62 17.96 51.87
C GLU A 371 4.52 17.13 51.18
N ILE A 372 4.58 16.97 49.85
CA ILE A 372 3.69 16.06 49.10
C ILE A 372 3.81 14.62 49.65
N LYS A 373 5.03 14.10 49.77
CA LYS A 373 5.28 12.74 50.30
C LYS A 373 4.87 12.58 51.76
N ARG A 374 4.98 13.63 52.58
CA ARG A 374 4.51 13.63 53.98
C ARG A 374 2.99 13.49 54.05
N ARG A 375 2.25 14.27 53.26
CA ARG A 375 0.77 14.21 53.20
C ARG A 375 0.25 12.86 52.73
N GLU A 376 0.90 12.26 51.73
CA GLU A 376 0.59 10.87 51.33
C GLU A 376 0.81 9.85 52.45
N GLY A 377 1.88 10.00 53.24
CA GLY A 377 2.18 9.14 54.37
C GLY A 377 1.17 9.27 55.52
N GLU A 378 0.71 10.49 55.78
CA GLU A 378 -0.30 10.80 56.79
C GLU A 378 -1.69 10.25 56.40
N ALA A 379 -2.11 10.42 55.13
CA ALA A 379 -3.32 9.80 54.60
C ALA A 379 -3.31 8.26 54.72
N LYS A 380 -2.16 7.62 54.47
CA LYS A 380 -1.97 6.16 54.61
C LYS A 380 -1.98 5.69 56.08
N LYS A 381 -1.71 6.56 57.05
CA LYS A 381 -1.84 6.27 58.50
C LYS A 381 -3.25 6.48 59.03
N ALA A 382 -3.98 7.49 58.54
CA ALA A 382 -5.36 7.78 58.96
C ALA A 382 -6.32 6.59 58.75
N ASN A 383 -6.08 5.79 57.70
CA ASN A 383 -6.94 4.68 57.30
C ASN A 383 -6.66 3.34 58.05
N LYS A 384 -6.11 3.40 59.27
CA LYS A 384 -5.94 2.25 60.18
C LYS A 384 -6.36 2.58 61.61
N LYS A 385 -7.60 2.23 61.98
CA LYS A 385 -8.07 2.07 63.37
C LYS A 385 -8.56 0.64 63.61
N PRO A 386 -8.49 0.13 64.85
CA PRO A 386 -8.63 -1.30 65.14
C PRO A 386 -10.08 -1.78 65.26
N THR A 387 -10.30 -3.07 65.01
CA THR A 387 -11.58 -3.75 65.18
C THR A 387 -11.80 -4.21 66.63
N THR A 388 -12.88 -3.76 67.26
CA THR A 388 -13.35 -4.28 68.56
C THR A 388 -14.28 -5.48 68.37
N ARG A 389 -14.28 -6.38 69.36
CA ARG A 389 -14.79 -7.77 69.27
C ARG A 389 -15.98 -7.95 70.22
N GLY A 390 -17.19 -8.20 69.72
CA GLY A 390 -18.41 -8.14 70.55
C GLY A 390 -19.63 -8.97 70.09
N LYS A 391 -19.62 -10.26 70.44
CA LYS A 391 -20.77 -11.16 70.75
C LYS A 391 -22.09 -11.07 69.96
N THR A 392 -22.31 -12.15 69.21
CA THR A 392 -23.56 -12.93 68.98
C THR A 392 -24.88 -12.47 69.63
N PHE A 393 -25.96 -12.46 68.84
CA PHE A 393 -27.28 -12.96 69.24
C PHE A 393 -27.98 -13.65 68.06
N HIS A 394 -28.67 -14.76 68.32
CA HIS A 394 -29.56 -15.41 67.34
C HIS A 394 -30.99 -14.89 67.48
N PHE A 395 -31.70 -14.73 66.37
CA PHE A 395 -33.15 -14.90 66.37
C PHE A 395 -33.62 -15.55 65.05
N GLN A 396 -34.48 -16.55 65.15
CA GLN A 396 -35.13 -17.21 64.00
C GLN A 396 -36.54 -16.65 63.81
N ARG A 397 -37.01 -16.55 62.56
CA ARG A 397 -38.42 -16.77 62.21
C ARG A 397 -38.53 -17.23 60.75
N LYS A 398 -39.49 -18.13 60.50
CA LYS A 398 -39.77 -18.70 59.17
C LYS A 398 -40.66 -17.76 58.35
N PRO A 399 -40.66 -17.85 57.01
CA PRO A 399 -41.64 -17.18 56.17
C PRO A 399 -43.04 -17.82 56.31
N GLN A 400 -44.08 -17.02 56.07
CA GLN A 400 -45.43 -17.48 55.77
C GLN A 400 -45.95 -16.70 54.56
N ALA A 401 -46.64 -17.39 53.66
CA ALA A 401 -47.50 -16.81 52.63
C ALA A 401 -48.96 -17.12 52.96
N PRO A 402 -49.91 -16.43 52.31
CA PRO A 402 -51.17 -17.06 51.95
C PRO A 402 -51.53 -16.90 50.46
N ALA A 403 -52.27 -17.88 49.94
CA ALA A 403 -53.17 -17.75 48.77
C ALA A 403 -54.61 -17.45 49.32
N VAL A 404 -55.71 -17.33 48.56
CA VAL A 404 -56.04 -17.52 47.13
C VAL A 404 -56.74 -16.21 46.61
N GLU A 405 -57.75 -16.06 45.73
CA GLU A 405 -58.64 -16.90 44.88
C GLU A 405 -59.07 -16.00 43.69
N ASP A 406 -58.70 -16.29 42.44
CA ASP A 406 -59.44 -17.07 41.41
C ASP A 406 -60.85 -16.54 41.02
N GLN A 407 -61.00 -16.13 39.75
CA GLN A 407 -62.10 -16.56 38.87
C GLN A 407 -61.96 -16.12 37.39
N LYS A 408 -62.11 -17.09 36.47
CA LYS A 408 -62.88 -17.14 35.19
C LYS A 408 -63.05 -15.84 34.36
N GLY A 409 -62.96 -15.86 33.02
CA GLY A 409 -62.78 -16.96 32.06
C GLY A 409 -63.19 -16.57 30.62
N ASN A 410 -63.11 -17.53 29.68
CA ASN A 410 -63.35 -17.39 28.21
C ASN A 410 -62.37 -16.47 27.44
N GLY A 411 -62.09 -16.72 26.15
CA GLY A 411 -62.46 -17.90 25.36
C GLY A 411 -62.17 -17.79 23.85
N GLY A 412 -61.60 -18.86 23.27
CA GLY A 412 -61.38 -19.07 21.84
C GLY A 412 -60.21 -18.31 21.20
N SER A 413 -59.72 -18.65 20.01
CA SER A 413 -59.67 -19.91 19.25
C SER A 413 -59.20 -19.59 17.82
N LEU A 414 -58.17 -20.30 17.32
CA LEU A 414 -57.82 -20.42 15.89
C LEU A 414 -57.35 -19.11 15.19
N LYS A 415 -56.52 -19.13 14.14
CA LYS A 415 -56.16 -20.20 13.18
C LYS A 415 -54.70 -20.04 12.72
N ARG A 416 -54.05 -21.14 12.30
CA ARG A 416 -52.83 -21.11 11.45
C ARG A 416 -53.23 -20.80 10.00
N TYR A 417 -52.34 -20.20 9.20
CA TYR A 417 -52.29 -20.47 7.74
C TYR A 417 -50.90 -20.21 7.14
N SER A 418 -50.64 -20.93 6.04
CA SER A 418 -49.36 -21.03 5.32
C SER A 418 -49.62 -21.76 3.98
N VAL A 419 -48.75 -21.77 2.96
CA VAL A 419 -47.34 -21.30 2.94
C VAL A 419 -47.03 -20.28 1.83
N PRO A 420 -47.19 -20.57 0.51
CA PRO A 420 -46.19 -20.08 -0.45
C PRO A 420 -46.72 -19.26 -1.63
N TYR A 421 -45.89 -18.34 -2.14
CA TYR A 421 -45.09 -18.60 -3.35
C TYR A 421 -43.81 -17.76 -3.35
#